data_AF-A0A5S3VSY9-F1
#
_entry.id   AF-A0A5S3VSY9-F1
#
_cell.length_a   1.000
_cell.length_b   1.000
_cell.length_c   1.000
_cell.angle_alpha   90.00
_cell.angle_beta   90.00
_cell.angle_gamma   90.00
#
_symmetry.space_group_name_H-M   'P 1'
#
loop_
_entity.id
_entity.type
_entity.pdbx_description
1 polymer ?
#
loop_
_entity_poly.entity_id
_entity_poly.type
_entity_poly.pdbx_seq_one_letter_code
_entity_poly.pdbx_strand_id
1 'polypeptide(L)'
;MKISSFHLSRQSWGLLALSAAIFEAVALYFQYGMGLEPCIMCIYQRFAMLGLLAAGLIGMISPRSFALRSLAFVSWGVGSIWGYFIAREHISMQTTTDPFAFTCDFVPNFPAFMP
;
A
#
# COMPACT_ATOMS: atom_id res chain seq x y z
N MET A 1 21.76 21.26 8.21
CA MET A 1 20.59 20.72 7.50
C MET A 1 19.41 20.75 8.48
N LYS A 2 18.41 21.63 8.30
CA LYS A 2 17.29 21.79 9.25
C LYS A 2 16.20 20.77 8.92
N ILE A 3 15.87 19.89 9.87
CA ILE A 3 14.90 18.79 9.72
C ILE A 3 13.49 19.31 9.35
N SER A 4 13.15 20.54 9.75
CA SER A 4 11.81 21.12 9.56
C SER A 4 11.39 21.35 8.10
N SER A 5 12.32 21.50 7.16
CA SER A 5 11.99 21.75 5.74
C SER A 5 11.95 20.48 4.89
N PHE A 6 12.25 19.31 5.45
CA PHE A 6 12.37 18.07 4.69
C PHE A 6 11.02 17.58 4.14
N HIS A 7 9.94 17.76 4.91
CA HIS A 7 8.57 17.45 4.49
C HIS A 7 8.05 18.35 3.36
N LEU A 8 8.67 19.52 3.13
CA LEU A 8 8.36 20.40 1.99
C LEU A 8 9.19 20.06 0.75
N SER A 9 10.23 19.22 0.89
CA SER A 9 11.10 18.87 -0.21
C SER A 9 10.49 17.77 -1.08
N ARG A 10 10.62 17.93 -2.40
CA ARG A 10 10.27 16.91 -3.40
C ARG A 10 10.96 15.57 -3.12
N GLN A 11 12.12 15.62 -2.44
CA GLN A 11 12.90 14.46 -2.03
C GLN A 11 12.11 13.53 -1.08
N SER A 12 11.31 14.06 -0.14
CA SER A 12 10.55 13.23 0.79
C SER A 12 9.46 12.41 0.09
N TRP A 13 8.77 13.01 -0.89
CA TRP A 13 7.75 12.31 -1.68
C TRP A 13 8.38 11.31 -2.65
N GLY A 14 9.54 11.64 -3.22
CA GLY A 14 10.33 10.71 -4.02
C GLY A 14 10.80 9.48 -3.24
N LEU A 15 11.27 9.66 -2.00
CA LEU A 15 11.65 8.55 -1.12
C LEU A 15 10.47 7.64 -0.76
N LEU A 16 9.28 8.22 -0.58
CA LEU A 16 8.05 7.47 -0.29
C LEU A 16 7.60 6.65 -1.50
N ALA A 17 7.64 7.23 -2.69
CA ALA A 17 7.36 6.51 -3.93
C ALA A 17 8.40 5.39 -4.20
N LEU A 18 9.67 5.68 -3.94
CA LEU A 18 10.76 4.71 -4.11
C LEU A 18 10.61 3.51 -3.16
N SER A 19 10.30 3.74 -1.89
CA SER A 19 10.13 2.64 -0.94
C SER A 19 8.94 1.76 -1.32
N ALA A 20 7.80 2.35 -1.70
CA ALA A 20 6.63 1.61 -2.17
C ALA A 20 6.96 0.79 -3.44
N ALA A 21 7.70 1.36 -4.39
CA ALA A 21 8.12 0.65 -5.61
C ALA A 21 9.06 -0.53 -5.32
N ILE A 22 9.98 -0.39 -4.35
CA ILE A 22 10.86 -1.49 -3.94
C ILE A 22 10.04 -2.63 -3.33
N PHE A 23 9.06 -2.34 -2.47
CA PHE A 23 8.20 -3.37 -1.88
C PHE A 23 7.37 -4.11 -2.94
N GLU A 24 6.80 -3.39 -3.90
CA GLU A 24 6.11 -3.97 -5.07
C GLU A 24 7.05 -4.89 -5.85
N ALA A 25 8.26 -4.43 -6.16
CA ALA A 25 9.25 -5.20 -6.92
C ALA A 25 9.69 -6.47 -6.18
N VAL A 26 9.97 -6.38 -4.88
CA VAL A 26 10.30 -7.54 -4.04
C VAL A 26 9.15 -8.54 -4.02
N ALA A 27 7.93 -8.06 -3.88
CA ALA A 27 6.78 -8.94 -3.88
C ALA A 27 6.59 -9.61 -5.27
N LEU A 28 6.88 -8.89 -6.37
CA LEU A 28 6.79 -9.42 -7.74
C LEU A 28 7.85 -10.50 -7.96
N TYR A 29 9.04 -10.30 -7.39
CA TYR A 29 10.08 -11.31 -7.35
C TYR A 29 9.64 -12.57 -6.59
N PHE A 30 8.90 -12.46 -5.49
CA PHE A 30 8.39 -13.64 -4.81
C PHE A 30 7.32 -14.39 -5.61
N GLN A 31 6.47 -13.67 -6.34
CA GLN A 31 5.46 -14.28 -7.20
C GLN A 31 6.08 -14.99 -8.42
N TYR A 32 6.92 -14.30 -9.19
CA TYR A 32 7.45 -14.83 -10.46
C TYR A 32 8.79 -15.55 -10.30
N GLY A 33 9.62 -15.13 -9.35
CA GLY A 33 10.94 -15.71 -9.12
C GLY A 33 10.89 -16.97 -8.26
N MET A 34 10.04 -17.00 -7.22
CA MET A 34 9.89 -18.18 -6.35
C MET A 34 8.65 -19.02 -6.65
N GLY A 35 7.74 -18.54 -7.51
CA GLY A 35 6.55 -19.27 -7.93
C GLY A 35 5.49 -19.44 -6.84
N LEU A 36 5.46 -18.57 -5.83
CA LEU A 36 4.43 -18.63 -4.79
C LEU A 36 3.11 -18.05 -5.31
N GLU A 37 2.05 -18.85 -5.17
CA GLU A 37 0.69 -18.44 -5.48
C GLU A 37 0.25 -17.32 -4.51
N PRO A 38 -0.35 -16.21 -4.98
CA PRO A 38 -0.72 -15.11 -4.11
C PRO A 38 -1.98 -15.43 -3.29
N CYS A 39 -1.95 -15.05 -2.03
CA CYS A 39 -3.14 -15.07 -1.17
C CYS A 39 -4.03 -13.83 -1.44
N ILE A 40 -5.34 -13.93 -1.22
CA ILE A 40 -6.30 -12.81 -1.46
C ILE A 40 -5.97 -11.59 -0.60
N MET A 41 -5.64 -11.81 0.68
CA MET A 41 -5.22 -10.74 1.59
C MET A 41 -3.91 -10.07 1.12
N CYS A 42 -3.00 -10.84 0.49
CA CYS A 42 -1.74 -10.35 -0.07
C CYS A 42 -2.01 -9.41 -1.26
N ILE A 43 -3.01 -9.72 -2.09
CA ILE A 43 -3.43 -8.86 -3.22
C ILE A 43 -4.01 -7.54 -2.69
N TYR A 44 -4.84 -7.58 -1.65
CA TYR A 44 -5.37 -6.35 -1.04
C TYR A 44 -4.27 -5.46 -0.44
N GLN A 45 -3.25 -6.05 0.20
CA GLN A 45 -2.10 -5.29 0.70
C GLN A 45 -1.30 -4.64 -0.42
N ARG A 46 -1.08 -5.34 -1.53
CA ARG A 46 -0.41 -4.77 -2.71
C ARG A 46 -1.20 -3.63 -3.33
N PHE A 47 -2.52 -3.75 -3.42
CA PHE A 47 -3.35 -2.66 -3.90
C PHE A 47 -3.21 -1.40 -3.02
N ALA A 48 -3.13 -1.57 -1.69
CA ALA A 48 -2.83 -0.46 -0.78
C ALA A 48 -1.43 0.15 -1.07
N MET A 49 -0.40 -0.67 -1.32
CA MET A 49 0.95 -0.20 -1.65
C MET A 49 1.01 0.56 -2.99
N LEU A 50 0.26 0.11 -4.01
CA LEU A 50 0.08 0.86 -5.26
C LEU A 50 -0.60 2.22 -5.02
N GLY A 51 -1.56 2.27 -4.10
CA GLY A 51 -2.18 3.53 -3.66
C GLY A 51 -1.17 4.48 -3.02
N LEU A 52 -0.26 3.98 -2.18
CA LEU A 52 0.84 4.78 -1.60
C LEU A 52 1.82 5.26 -2.68
N LEU A 53 2.14 4.42 -3.66
CA LEU A 53 3.00 4.78 -4.79
C LEU A 53 2.37 5.91 -5.61
N ALA A 54 1.07 5.82 -5.91
CA ALA A 54 0.32 6.88 -6.60
C ALA A 54 0.30 8.18 -5.78
N ALA A 55 0.07 8.10 -4.46
CA ALA A 55 0.15 9.26 -3.56
C ALA A 55 1.54 9.92 -3.58
N GLY A 56 2.61 9.11 -3.58
CA GLY A 56 4.00 9.54 -3.73
C GLY A 56 4.26 10.29 -5.03
N LEU A 57 3.78 9.75 -6.16
CA LEU A 57 3.90 10.37 -7.48
C LEU A 57 3.12 11.70 -7.57
N ILE A 58 1.89 11.76 -7.05
CA ILE A 58 1.08 12.98 -7.03
C ILE A 58 1.77 14.08 -6.21
N GLY A 59 2.31 13.74 -5.03
CA GLY A 59 3.06 14.67 -4.19
C GLY A 59 4.36 15.17 -4.84
N MET A 60 4.94 14.42 -5.79
CA MET A 60 6.16 14.78 -6.49
C MET A 60 5.94 15.76 -7.67
N ILE A 61 4.73 15.84 -8.25
CA ILE A 61 4.44 16.67 -9.44
C ILE A 61 4.44 18.16 -9.10
N SER A 62 3.82 18.58 -7.99
CA SER A 62 3.80 20.00 -7.59
C SER A 62 3.69 20.19 -6.07
N PRO A 63 4.82 20.18 -5.33
CA PRO A 63 4.82 20.34 -3.87
C PRO A 63 4.43 21.74 -3.41
N ARG A 64 4.34 22.71 -4.33
CA ARG A 64 4.10 24.13 -4.04
C ARG A 64 2.62 24.49 -3.98
N SER A 65 1.75 23.68 -4.60
CA SER A 65 0.30 23.90 -4.57
C SER A 65 -0.32 23.27 -3.32
N PHE A 66 -1.07 24.06 -2.56
CA PHE A 66 -1.68 23.59 -1.32
C PHE A 66 -2.69 22.45 -1.56
N ALA A 67 -3.44 22.52 -2.67
CA ALA A 67 -4.46 21.53 -3.05
C ALA A 67 -3.88 20.15 -3.41
N LEU A 68 -2.83 20.07 -4.24
CA LEU A 68 -2.22 18.77 -4.55
C LEU A 68 -1.52 18.18 -3.33
N ARG A 69 -1.00 19.04 -2.44
CA ARG A 69 -0.38 18.59 -1.20
C ARG A 69 -1.40 17.98 -0.24
N SER A 70 -2.54 18.62 -0.04
CA SER A 70 -3.60 18.06 0.81
C SER A 70 -4.13 16.75 0.22
N LEU A 71 -4.33 16.67 -1.10
CA LEU A 71 -4.72 15.44 -1.78
C LEU A 71 -3.71 14.32 -1.56
N ALA A 72 -2.41 14.60 -1.73
CA ALA A 72 -1.36 13.60 -1.54
C ALA A 72 -1.29 13.09 -0.09
N PHE A 73 -1.47 13.98 0.90
CA PHE A 73 -1.53 13.59 2.31
C PHE A 73 -2.78 12.77 2.65
N VAL A 74 -3.93 13.15 2.09
CA VAL A 74 -5.18 12.40 2.26
C VAL A 74 -5.07 11.02 1.63
N SER A 75 -4.59 10.92 0.40
CA SER A 75 -4.41 9.62 -0.28
C SER A 75 -3.41 8.73 0.46
N TRP A 76 -2.31 9.31 0.94
CA TRP A 76 -1.32 8.57 1.75
C TRP A 76 -1.91 8.09 3.08
N GLY A 77 -2.66 8.95 3.78
CA GLY A 77 -3.31 8.63 5.04
C GLY A 77 -4.36 7.53 4.89
N VAL A 78 -5.25 7.66 3.90
CA VAL A 78 -6.27 6.64 3.61
C VAL A 78 -5.63 5.30 3.26
N GLY A 79 -4.64 5.29 2.36
CA GLY A 79 -3.93 4.07 1.99
C GLY A 79 -3.23 3.39 3.17
N SER A 80 -2.63 4.18 4.07
CA SER A 80 -1.94 3.65 5.26
C SER A 80 -2.90 3.07 6.29
N ILE A 81 -4.05 3.72 6.52
CA ILE A 81 -5.08 3.25 7.43
C ILE A 81 -5.69 1.94 6.91
N TRP A 82 -6.06 1.89 5.64
CA TRP A 82 -6.57 0.66 5.02
C TRP A 82 -5.55 -0.47 5.04
N GLY A 83 -4.30 -0.20 4.66
CA GLY A 83 -3.22 -1.18 4.72
C GLY A 83 -3.01 -1.74 6.14
N TYR A 84 -3.11 -0.91 7.17
CA TYR A 84 -3.02 -1.35 8.56
C TYR A 84 -4.15 -2.31 8.95
N PHE A 85 -5.40 -2.01 8.59
CA PHE A 85 -6.52 -2.90 8.88
C PHE A 85 -6.35 -4.27 8.23
N ILE A 86 -5.97 -4.30 6.95
CA ILE A 86 -5.74 -5.56 6.21
C ILE A 86 -4.59 -6.35 6.84
N ALA A 87 -3.50 -5.68 7.23
CA ALA A 87 -2.36 -6.34 7.89
C ALA A 87 -2.74 -6.92 9.26
N ARG A 88 -3.54 -6.19 10.04
CA ARG A 88 -4.04 -6.66 11.34
C ARG A 88 -4.90 -7.90 11.21
N GLU A 89 -5.80 -7.92 10.23
CA GLU A 89 -6.65 -9.07 9.95
C GLU A 89 -5.82 -10.26 9.46
N HIS A 90 -4.84 -10.03 8.58
CA HIS A 90 -3.95 -11.09 8.10
C HIS A 90 -3.14 -11.75 9.24
N ILE A 91 -2.61 -10.95 10.17
CA ILE A 91 -1.91 -11.49 11.35
C ILE A 91 -2.88 -12.27 12.23
N SER A 92 -4.10 -11.76 12.45
CA SER A 92 -5.12 -12.48 13.21
C SER A 92 -5.39 -13.86 12.62
N MET A 93 -5.53 -13.95 11.29
CA MET A 93 -5.74 -15.23 10.59
C MET A 93 -4.57 -16.20 10.77
N GLN A 94 -3.33 -15.70 10.80
CA GLN A 94 -2.14 -16.56 10.99
C GLN A 94 -1.95 -17.02 12.44
N THR A 95 -2.39 -16.23 13.42
CA THR A 95 -2.20 -16.52 14.85
C THR A 95 -3.39 -17.24 15.49
N THR A 96 -4.57 -17.18 14.87
CA THR A 96 -5.77 -17.85 15.38
C THR A 96 -5.72 -19.34 15.08
N THR A 97 -5.95 -20.16 16.11
CA THR A 97 -5.98 -21.64 16.02
C THR A 97 -7.37 -22.20 15.69
N ASP A 98 -8.39 -21.34 15.63
CA ASP A 98 -9.79 -21.71 15.43
C ASP A 98 -10.14 -21.82 13.92
N PRO A 99 -10.39 -23.03 13.38
CA PRO A 99 -10.60 -23.24 11.94
C PRO A 99 -11.91 -22.65 11.39
N PHE A 100 -12.83 -22.24 12.26
CA PHE A 100 -14.14 -21.69 11.88
C PHE A 100 -14.22 -20.16 12.02
N ALA A 101 -13.16 -19.52 12.53
CA ALA A 101 -13.15 -18.07 12.71
C ALA A 101 -13.05 -17.32 11.38
N PHE A 102 -12.47 -17.95 10.34
CA PHE A 102 -12.27 -17.34 9.03
C PHE A 102 -12.54 -18.35 7.92
N THR A 103 -13.46 -18.01 7.01
CA THR A 103 -13.64 -18.73 5.75
C THR A 103 -12.73 -18.10 4.70
N CYS A 104 -11.66 -18.80 4.31
CA CYS A 104 -10.83 -18.39 3.17
C CYS A 104 -11.64 -18.58 1.88
N ASP A 105 -12.22 -17.49 1.37
CA ASP A 105 -12.78 -17.49 0.02
C ASP A 105 -11.67 -17.74 -1.00
N PHE A 106 -11.97 -18.41 -2.10
CA PHE A 106 -11.02 -18.62 -3.21
C PHE A 106 -11.12 -17.49 -4.26
N VAL A 107 -12.22 -16.74 -4.25
CA VAL A 107 -12.46 -15.64 -5.17
C VAL A 107 -12.41 -14.32 -4.41
N PRO A 108 -11.56 -13.37 -4.81
CA PRO A 108 -11.55 -12.05 -4.20
C PRO A 108 -12.88 -11.33 -4.47
N ASN A 109 -13.45 -10.72 -3.43
CA ASN A 109 -14.68 -9.95 -3.54
C ASN A 109 -14.38 -8.54 -4.04
N PHE A 110 -13.97 -8.43 -5.31
CA PHE A 110 -13.84 -7.13 -5.95
C PHE A 110 -15.22 -6.61 -6.37
N PRO A 111 -15.47 -5.30 -6.26
CA PRO A 111 -16.66 -4.70 -6.84
C PRO A 111 -16.64 -4.92 -8.36
N ALA A 112 -17.81 -5.09 -8.97
CA ALA A 112 -17.96 -5.50 -10.38
C ALA A 112 -17.29 -4.59 -11.43
N PHE A 113 -16.75 -3.43 -11.04
CA PHE A 113 -16.02 -2.51 -11.93
C PHE A 113 -14.51 -2.81 -12.02
N MET A 114 -13.95 -3.63 -11.12
CA MET A 114 -12.53 -4.01 -11.09
C MET A 114 -12.42 -5.50 -11.44
N PRO A 115 -11.83 -5.87 -12.59
CA PRO A 115 -11.64 -7.26 -12.98
C PRO A 115 -10.58 -7.98 -12.14
#